data_AF-A0A813L5T6-F1
#
_entry.id   AF-A0A813L5T6-F1
#
_cell.length_a   1.000
_cell.length_b   1.000
_cell.length_c   1.000
_cell.angle_alpha   90.00
_cell.angle_beta   90.00
_cell.angle_gamma   90.00
#
_symmetry.space_group_name_H-M   'P 1'
#
loop_
_entity.id
_entity.type
_entity.pdbx_description
1 polymer ?
#
loop_
_entity_poly.entity_id
_entity_poly.type
_entity_poly.pdbx_seq_one_letter_code
_entity_poly.pdbx_strand_id
1 'polypeptide(L)'
;MSSQESNLEKVELLRPEVLWIRDCGIRVRRQSEEDLKTGVRQGNQIALSVALQVFFNLQSLWPQLKKVSAELLEEFAQAPLPAGACFHQGLEVNLQVLVAQTMRVHLLDELVQAKSDPLTHRSFQSVLEADGVASLTAYFWNEATAAFKSKFAKVCQDRSYKRTLIAECPK
;
A
#
# COMPACT_ATOMS: atom_id res chain seq x y z
N MET A 1 -3.70 -4.71 -21.97
CA MET A 1 -3.34 -5.92 -22.73
C MET A 1 -3.16 -5.49 -24.18
N SER A 2 -1.93 -5.60 -24.70
CA SER A 2 -1.59 -5.02 -26.00
C SER A 2 -2.14 -5.89 -27.13
N SER A 3 -2.62 -5.28 -28.21
CA SER A 3 -3.21 -5.92 -29.39
C SER A 3 -2.29 -6.94 -30.09
N GLN A 4 -1.01 -7.05 -29.70
CA GLN A 4 -0.01 -7.90 -30.34
C GLN A 4 0.00 -9.34 -29.80
N GLU A 5 -0.26 -9.57 -28.50
CA GLU A 5 -0.32 -10.93 -27.92
C GLU A 5 -1.44 -11.77 -28.56
N SER A 6 -2.59 -11.13 -28.85
CA SER A 6 -3.72 -11.74 -29.54
C SER A 6 -3.42 -12.19 -30.99
N ASN A 7 -2.36 -11.68 -31.61
CA ASN A 7 -1.95 -12.10 -32.95
C ASN A 7 -1.02 -13.32 -32.95
N LEU A 8 -0.28 -13.57 -31.87
CA LEU A 8 0.61 -14.73 -31.77
C LEU A 8 -0.15 -16.02 -31.42
N GLU A 9 -1.25 -15.92 -30.66
CA GLU A 9 -2.15 -17.05 -30.37
C GLU A 9 -2.82 -17.63 -31.64
N LYS A 10 -2.90 -16.83 -32.71
CA LYS A 10 -3.44 -17.23 -34.02
C LYS A 10 -2.45 -18.07 -34.83
N VAL A 11 -1.16 -18.04 -34.47
CA VAL A 11 -0.15 -18.93 -35.06
C VAL A 11 -0.17 -20.23 -34.27
N GLU A 12 -0.77 -21.28 -34.83
CA GLU A 12 -0.98 -22.55 -34.10
C GLU A 12 0.32 -23.14 -33.52
N LEU A 13 1.44 -22.98 -34.23
CA LEU A 13 2.74 -23.46 -33.78
C LEU A 13 3.23 -22.76 -32.50
N LEU A 14 2.83 -21.50 -32.27
CA LEU A 14 3.26 -20.70 -31.11
C LEU A 14 2.25 -20.73 -29.95
N ARG A 15 1.07 -21.33 -30.17
CA ARG A 15 0.00 -21.35 -29.17
C ARG A 15 0.45 -22.02 -27.86
N PRO A 16 1.15 -23.17 -27.86
CA PRO A 16 1.60 -23.80 -26.62
C PRO A 16 2.53 -22.89 -25.80
N GLU A 17 3.46 -22.21 -26.46
CA GLU A 17 4.42 -21.31 -25.83
C GLU A 17 3.73 -20.06 -25.28
N VAL A 18 2.78 -19.48 -26.01
CA VAL A 18 2.01 -18.32 -25.54
C VAL A 18 1.20 -18.67 -24.28
N LEU A 19 0.54 -19.84 -24.28
CA LEU A 19 -0.19 -20.32 -23.10
C LEU A 19 0.77 -20.56 -21.92
N TRP A 20 1.92 -21.18 -22.16
CA TRP A 20 2.92 -21.42 -21.14
C TRP A 20 3.49 -20.11 -20.55
N ILE A 21 3.82 -19.12 -21.39
CA ILE A 21 4.29 -17.78 -20.97
C ILE A 21 3.22 -17.11 -20.11
N ARG A 22 1.95 -17.20 -20.51
CA ARG A 22 0.82 -16.64 -19.75
C ARG A 22 0.72 -17.28 -18.37
N ASP A 23 0.76 -18.60 -18.29
CA ASP A 23 0.68 -19.32 -17.02
C ASP A 23 1.90 -19.01 -16.13
N CYS A 24 3.10 -18.92 -16.70
CA CYS A 24 4.30 -18.44 -16.01
C CYS A 24 4.08 -17.04 -15.44
N GLY A 25 3.56 -16.10 -16.24
CA GLY A 25 3.29 -14.74 -15.82
C GLY A 25 2.29 -14.66 -14.66
N ILE A 26 1.24 -15.47 -14.69
CA ILE A 26 0.28 -15.58 -13.58
C ILE A 26 0.97 -16.08 -12.30
N ARG A 27 1.78 -17.14 -12.41
CA ARG A 27 2.50 -17.69 -11.25
C ARG A 27 3.49 -16.70 -10.65
N VAL A 28 4.28 -16.02 -11.48
CA VAL A 28 5.25 -15.01 -11.04
C VAL A 28 4.54 -13.86 -10.33
N ARG A 29 3.46 -13.32 -10.90
CA ARG A 29 2.69 -12.25 -10.27
C ARG A 29 2.12 -12.68 -8.93
N ARG A 30 1.53 -13.88 -8.86
CA ARG A 30 0.96 -14.42 -7.62
C ARG A 30 2.03 -14.60 -6.54
N GLN A 31 3.19 -15.16 -6.89
CA GLN A 31 4.28 -15.34 -5.94
C GLN A 31 4.78 -14.00 -5.39
N SER A 32 4.98 -13.01 -6.27
CA SER A 32 5.43 -11.68 -5.84
C SER A 32 4.40 -10.93 -5.00
N GLU A 33 3.09 -11.17 -5.21
CA GLU A 33 2.05 -10.62 -4.33
C GLU A 33 2.12 -11.25 -2.92
N GLU A 34 2.40 -12.55 -2.81
CA GLU A 34 2.59 -13.20 -1.51
C GLU A 34 3.90 -12.77 -0.84
N ASP A 35 4.97 -12.61 -1.59
CA ASP A 35 6.26 -12.09 -1.09
C ASP A 35 6.10 -10.65 -0.59
N LEU A 36 5.34 -9.81 -1.30
CA LEU A 36 5.04 -8.44 -0.87
C LEU A 36 4.26 -8.44 0.44
N LYS A 37 3.15 -9.19 0.52
CA LYS A 37 2.33 -9.27 1.75
C LYS A 37 3.14 -9.76 2.94
N THR A 38 3.89 -10.85 2.75
CA THR A 38 4.72 -11.45 3.80
C THR A 38 5.84 -10.50 4.21
N GLY A 39 6.48 -9.86 3.23
CA GLY A 39 7.50 -8.85 3.43
C GLY A 39 7.01 -7.66 4.25
N VAL A 40 5.84 -7.11 3.93
CA VAL A 40 5.23 -5.99 4.67
C VAL A 40 4.85 -6.41 6.09
N ARG A 41 4.26 -7.59 6.26
CA ARG A 41 3.77 -8.06 7.58
C ARG A 41 4.88 -8.47 8.53
N GLN A 42 5.92 -9.13 8.01
CA GLN A 42 6.99 -9.74 8.80
C GLN A 42 8.29 -8.92 8.79
N GLY A 43 8.35 -7.83 8.03
CA GLY A 43 9.59 -7.05 7.87
C GLY A 43 10.67 -7.77 7.06
N ASN A 44 10.31 -8.73 6.20
CA ASN A 44 11.27 -9.45 5.38
C ASN A 44 11.70 -8.59 4.17
N GLN A 45 12.79 -7.85 4.35
CA GLN A 45 13.32 -6.94 3.32
C GLN A 45 13.74 -7.64 2.03
N ILE A 46 14.20 -8.90 2.10
CA ILE A 46 14.60 -9.66 0.91
C ILE A 46 13.36 -9.96 0.05
N ALA A 47 12.28 -10.46 0.68
CA ALA A 47 11.03 -10.74 0.00
C ALA A 47 10.42 -9.47 -0.62
N LEU A 48 10.42 -8.35 0.12
CA LEU A 48 10.01 -7.05 -0.41
C LEU A 48 10.85 -6.65 -1.62
N SER A 49 12.17 -6.70 -1.48
CA SER A 49 13.10 -6.32 -2.53
C SER A 49 12.84 -7.11 -3.82
N VAL A 50 12.68 -8.44 -3.73
CA VAL A 50 12.39 -9.31 -4.88
C VAL A 50 11.04 -8.97 -5.49
N ALA A 51 9.98 -8.86 -4.69
CA ALA A 51 8.64 -8.53 -5.16
C ALA A 51 8.59 -7.20 -5.91
N LEU A 52 9.21 -6.16 -5.36
CA LEU A 52 9.26 -4.83 -5.99
C LEU A 52 9.96 -4.89 -7.36
N GLN A 53 11.05 -5.65 -7.48
CA GLN A 53 11.74 -5.80 -8.76
C GLN A 53 10.86 -6.48 -9.81
N VAL A 54 10.14 -7.54 -9.43
CA VAL A 54 9.21 -8.22 -10.33
C VAL A 54 8.12 -7.25 -10.78
N PHE A 55 7.52 -6.48 -9.87
CA PHE A 55 6.48 -5.53 -10.25
C PHE A 55 6.99 -4.37 -11.11
N PHE A 56 8.23 -3.92 -10.90
CA PHE A 56 8.87 -2.95 -11.78
C PHE A 56 9.01 -3.51 -13.20
N ASN A 57 9.56 -4.73 -13.33
CA ASN A 57 9.75 -5.39 -14.62
C ASN A 57 8.43 -5.67 -15.35
N LEU A 58 7.37 -6.00 -14.60
CA LEU A 58 6.02 -6.20 -15.11
C LEU A 58 5.23 -4.90 -15.31
N GLN A 59 5.87 -3.73 -15.13
CA GLN A 59 5.27 -2.40 -15.28
C GLN A 59 4.00 -2.21 -14.42
N SER A 60 3.97 -2.85 -13.25
CA SER A 60 2.83 -2.80 -12.32
C SER A 60 3.24 -2.42 -10.91
N LEU A 61 4.39 -1.76 -10.72
CA LEU A 61 4.90 -1.37 -9.40
C LEU A 61 3.92 -0.46 -8.65
N TRP A 62 3.56 0.69 -9.22
CA TRP A 62 2.66 1.63 -8.54
C TRP A 62 1.28 1.03 -8.20
N PRO A 63 0.57 0.35 -9.12
CA PRO A 63 -0.70 -0.31 -8.78
C PRO A 63 -0.60 -1.25 -7.59
N GLN A 64 0.50 -1.99 -7.45
CA GLN A 64 0.69 -2.94 -6.34
C GLN A 64 1.04 -2.23 -5.03
N LEU A 65 1.88 -1.18 -5.07
CA LEU A 65 2.17 -0.34 -3.91
C LEU A 65 0.90 0.36 -3.39
N LYS A 66 0.11 0.93 -4.30
CA LYS A 66 -1.17 1.58 -3.97
C LYS A 66 -2.15 0.59 -3.34
N LYS A 67 -2.24 -0.63 -3.87
CA LYS A 67 -3.08 -1.71 -3.32
C LYS A 67 -2.68 -2.04 -1.88
N VAL A 68 -1.40 -2.33 -1.63
CA VAL A 68 -0.90 -2.61 -0.27
C VAL A 68 -1.11 -1.43 0.67
N SER A 69 -0.85 -0.20 0.22
CA SER A 69 -1.10 1.00 1.01
C SER A 69 -2.58 1.12 1.42
N ALA A 70 -3.50 0.77 0.52
CA ALA A 70 -4.93 0.78 0.80
C ALA A 70 -5.34 -0.33 1.78
N GLU A 71 -4.77 -1.54 1.66
CA GLU A 71 -5.00 -2.65 2.60
C GLU A 71 -4.54 -2.26 4.03
N LEU A 72 -3.36 -1.66 4.18
CA LEU A 72 -2.87 -1.19 5.48
C LEU A 72 -3.73 -0.04 6.04
N LEU A 73 -4.22 0.84 5.18
CA LEU A 73 -5.14 1.90 5.58
C LEU A 73 -6.48 1.32 6.04
N GLU A 74 -6.96 0.27 5.40
CA GLU A 74 -8.20 -0.41 5.77
C GLU A 74 -8.10 -1.04 7.17
N GLU A 75 -6.98 -1.69 7.49
CA GLU A 75 -6.72 -2.20 8.85
C GLU A 75 -6.81 -1.07 9.89
N PHE A 76 -6.26 0.11 9.59
CA PHE A 76 -6.42 1.30 10.43
C PHE A 76 -7.86 1.80 10.46
N ALA A 77 -8.56 1.87 9.33
CA ALA A 77 -9.93 2.37 9.23
C ALA A 77 -10.93 1.51 10.01
N GLN A 78 -10.69 0.20 10.11
CA GLN A 78 -11.54 -0.75 10.85
C GLN A 78 -11.40 -0.63 12.37
N ALA A 79 -10.30 -0.06 12.90
CA ALA A 79 -10.14 0.15 14.35
C ALA A 79 -11.25 1.07 14.90
N PRO A 80 -12.04 0.66 15.91
CA PRO A 80 -13.15 1.45 16.40
C PRO A 80 -12.67 2.70 17.15
N LEU A 81 -13.33 3.83 16.96
CA LEU A 81 -13.11 5.06 17.74
C LEU A 81 -14.44 5.50 18.37
N PRO A 82 -14.81 4.97 19.56
CA PRO A 82 -16.06 5.29 20.22
C PRO A 82 -16.02 6.69 20.86
N ALA A 83 -17.18 7.31 21.04
CA ALA A 83 -17.34 8.47 21.91
C ALA A 83 -17.56 8.03 23.38
N GLY A 84 -17.32 8.94 24.33
CA GLY A 84 -17.60 8.71 25.75
C GLY A 84 -16.43 8.04 26.51
N ALA A 85 -16.75 7.26 27.53
CA ALA A 85 -15.77 6.76 28.51
C ALA A 85 -14.62 5.92 27.91
N CYS A 86 -14.87 5.21 26.80
CA CYS A 86 -13.86 4.38 26.14
C CYS A 86 -13.07 5.12 25.04
N PHE A 87 -13.29 6.43 24.84
CA PHE A 87 -12.64 7.17 23.76
C PHE A 87 -11.12 7.15 23.86
N HIS A 88 -10.55 7.43 25.04
CA HIS A 88 -9.09 7.50 25.20
C HIS A 88 -8.43 6.16 24.89
N GLN A 89 -9.00 5.06 25.38
CA GLN A 89 -8.55 3.70 25.04
C GLN A 89 -8.69 3.41 23.54
N GLY A 90 -9.82 3.79 22.93
CA GLY A 90 -10.03 3.62 21.49
C GLY A 90 -9.05 4.46 20.66
N LEU A 91 -8.77 5.69 21.09
CA LEU A 91 -7.81 6.58 20.45
C LEU A 91 -6.40 5.99 20.53
N GLU A 92 -5.99 5.51 21.69
CA GLU A 92 -4.69 4.86 21.89
C GLU A 92 -4.53 3.68 20.92
N VAL A 93 -5.51 2.78 20.85
CA VAL A 93 -5.49 1.63 19.92
C VAL A 93 -5.43 2.10 18.47
N ASN A 94 -6.20 3.12 18.08
CA ASN A 94 -6.16 3.67 16.73
C ASN A 94 -4.77 4.22 16.38
N LEU A 95 -4.14 4.95 17.31
CA LEU A 95 -2.80 5.52 17.12
C LEU A 95 -1.73 4.42 17.06
N GLN A 96 -1.83 3.38 17.89
CA GLN A 96 -0.93 2.23 17.84
C GLN A 96 -1.00 1.54 16.46
N VAL A 97 -2.21 1.30 15.95
CA VAL A 97 -2.39 0.74 14.60
C VAL A 97 -1.82 1.69 13.55
N LEU A 98 -2.12 2.98 13.62
CA LEU A 98 -1.61 3.97 12.66
C LEU A 98 -0.08 4.01 12.63
N VAL A 99 0.57 4.02 13.79
CA VAL A 99 2.04 3.98 13.91
C VAL A 99 2.59 2.71 13.27
N ALA A 100 2.02 1.54 13.59
CA ALA A 100 2.46 0.26 13.03
C ALA A 100 2.35 0.23 11.50
N GLN A 101 1.24 0.69 10.94
CA GLN A 101 1.05 0.72 9.48
C GLN A 101 1.95 1.76 8.82
N THR A 102 2.14 2.93 9.44
CA THR A 102 3.06 3.96 8.93
C THR A 102 4.48 3.44 8.85
N MET A 103 4.97 2.72 9.87
CA MET A 103 6.30 2.12 9.85
C MET A 103 6.46 1.12 8.70
N ARG A 104 5.44 0.29 8.45
CA ARG A 104 5.46 -0.66 7.33
C ARG A 104 5.50 0.03 5.97
N VAL A 105 4.71 1.08 5.79
CA VAL A 105 4.73 1.89 4.56
C VAL A 105 6.07 2.61 4.40
N HIS A 106 6.63 3.13 5.49
CA HIS A 106 7.90 3.84 5.46
C HIS A 106 9.05 2.94 5.00
N LEU A 107 9.16 1.73 5.55
CA LEU A 107 10.15 0.75 5.10
C LEU A 107 10.02 0.41 3.60
N LEU A 108 8.77 0.36 3.10
CA LEU A 108 8.50 0.14 1.69
C LEU A 108 8.94 1.33 0.83
N ASP A 109 8.68 2.55 1.30
CA ASP A 109 9.09 3.80 0.65
C ASP A 109 10.61 3.94 0.59
N GLU A 110 11.32 3.61 1.68
CA GLU A 110 12.79 3.59 1.71
C GLU A 110 13.37 2.65 0.65
N LEU A 111 12.80 1.45 0.51
CA LEU A 111 13.24 0.50 -0.52
C LEU A 111 12.96 1.01 -1.94
N VAL A 112 11.81 1.66 -2.16
CA VAL A 112 11.45 2.26 -3.45
C VAL A 112 12.39 3.40 -3.81
N GLN A 113 12.77 4.24 -2.84
CA GLN A 113 13.69 5.36 -3.05
C GLN A 113 15.14 4.89 -3.27
N ALA A 114 15.57 3.84 -2.57
CA ALA A 114 16.93 3.30 -2.70
C ALA A 114 17.14 2.51 -4.01
N LYS A 115 16.08 1.99 -4.63
CA LYS A 115 16.19 1.09 -5.78
C LYS A 115 16.17 1.79 -7.13
N SER A 116 17.09 1.33 -7.97
CA SER A 116 17.10 1.59 -9.41
C SER A 116 17.25 0.28 -10.16
N ASP A 117 16.58 0.18 -11.30
CA ASP A 117 16.69 -0.98 -12.17
C ASP A 117 18.09 -1.04 -12.81
N PRO A 118 18.81 -2.18 -12.71
CA PRO A 118 20.19 -2.25 -13.18
C PRO A 118 20.33 -2.18 -14.70
N LEU A 119 19.28 -2.50 -15.46
CA LEU A 119 19.33 -2.52 -16.92
C LEU A 119 18.94 -1.16 -17.53
N THR A 120 17.86 -0.57 -17.04
CA THR A 120 17.31 0.68 -17.56
C THR A 120 17.79 1.91 -16.82
N HIS A 121 18.47 1.74 -15.67
CA HIS A 121 18.87 2.80 -14.73
C HIS A 121 17.72 3.69 -14.24
N ARG A 122 16.48 3.29 -14.50
CA ARG A 122 15.30 4.01 -14.06
C ARG A 122 15.07 3.70 -12.57
N SER A 123 14.93 4.74 -11.77
CA SER A 123 14.59 4.61 -10.35
C SER A 123 13.17 4.08 -10.17
N PHE A 124 12.94 3.32 -9.11
CA PHE A 124 11.60 2.84 -8.78
C PHE A 124 10.70 4.02 -8.40
N GLN A 125 11.27 5.01 -7.70
CA GLN A 125 10.65 6.29 -7.40
C GLN A 125 10.04 6.99 -8.63
N SER A 126 10.72 6.97 -9.78
CA SER A 126 10.19 7.60 -11.01
C SER A 126 8.87 6.98 -11.51
N VAL A 127 8.52 5.77 -11.05
CA VAL A 127 7.22 5.15 -11.35
C VAL A 127 6.11 5.84 -10.54
N LEU A 128 6.37 6.19 -9.29
CA LEU A 128 5.42 6.89 -8.43
C LEU A 128 5.27 8.35 -8.88
N GLU A 129 6.36 9.00 -9.26
CA GLU A 129 6.36 10.38 -9.77
C GLU A 129 5.54 10.54 -11.04
N ALA A 130 5.50 9.51 -11.91
CA ALA A 130 4.64 9.50 -13.08
C ALA A 130 3.14 9.59 -12.74
N ASP A 131 2.76 9.18 -11.53
CA ASP A 131 1.41 9.29 -10.96
C ASP A 131 1.28 10.48 -9.98
N GLY A 132 2.28 11.38 -9.93
CA GLY A 132 2.28 12.57 -9.07
C GLY A 132 2.57 12.26 -7.59
N VAL A 133 3.12 11.08 -7.28
CA VAL A 133 3.42 10.66 -5.90
C VAL A 133 4.92 10.78 -5.63
N ALA A 134 5.29 11.76 -4.80
CA ALA A 134 6.69 11.99 -4.43
C ALA A 134 7.18 11.09 -3.28
N SER A 135 6.28 10.54 -2.46
CA SER A 135 6.63 9.63 -1.38
C SER A 135 5.42 8.77 -1.06
N LEU A 136 5.65 7.46 -0.93
CA LEU A 136 4.59 6.53 -0.53
C LEU A 136 4.14 6.81 0.91
N THR A 137 5.08 7.18 1.80
CA THR A 137 4.79 7.58 3.18
C THR A 137 3.89 8.82 3.23
N ALA A 138 4.21 9.85 2.44
CA ALA A 138 3.40 11.06 2.36
C ALA A 138 2.00 10.79 1.77
N TYR A 139 1.93 9.97 0.72
CA TYR A 139 0.66 9.52 0.14
C TYR A 139 -0.21 8.81 1.20
N PHE A 140 0.36 7.86 1.94
CA PHE A 140 -0.34 7.15 3.00
C PHE A 140 -0.81 8.09 4.12
N TRP A 141 0.03 9.04 4.56
CA TRP A 141 -0.36 10.01 5.59
C TRP A 141 -1.53 10.90 5.20
N ASN A 142 -1.60 11.32 3.94
CA ASN A 142 -2.74 12.10 3.44
C ASN A 142 -4.05 11.31 3.54
N GLU A 143 -4.02 10.03 3.14
CA GLU A 143 -5.19 9.15 3.23
C GLU A 143 -5.55 8.82 4.70
N ALA A 144 -4.54 8.52 5.52
CA ALA A 144 -4.72 8.20 6.94
C ALA A 144 -5.27 9.38 7.73
N THR A 145 -4.80 10.60 7.48
CA THR A 145 -5.33 11.81 8.13
C THR A 145 -6.77 12.10 7.70
N ALA A 146 -7.11 11.88 6.43
CA ALA A 146 -8.49 11.99 5.95
C ALA A 146 -9.41 10.96 6.64
N ALA A 147 -8.99 9.70 6.74
CA ALA A 147 -9.72 8.64 7.43
C ALA A 147 -9.88 8.95 8.93
N PHE A 148 -8.80 9.38 9.60
CA PHE A 148 -8.84 9.76 11.01
C PHE A 148 -9.75 10.96 11.25
N LYS A 149 -9.69 12.00 10.41
CA LYS A 149 -10.58 13.16 10.48
C LYS A 149 -12.05 12.75 10.37
N SER A 150 -12.37 11.82 9.47
CA SER A 150 -13.73 11.27 9.33
C SER A 150 -14.19 10.54 10.60
N LYS A 151 -13.33 9.70 11.19
CA LYS A 151 -13.60 9.04 12.47
C LYS A 151 -13.83 10.04 13.60
N PHE A 152 -12.93 11.01 13.74
CA PHE A 152 -12.97 12.01 14.80
C PHE A 152 -14.20 12.93 14.66
N ALA A 153 -14.59 13.27 13.43
CA ALA A 153 -15.81 14.02 13.17
C ALA A 153 -17.06 13.30 13.70
N LYS A 154 -17.13 11.97 13.57
CA LYS A 154 -18.23 11.16 14.14
C LYS A 154 -18.25 11.21 15.67
N VAL A 155 -17.09 11.13 16.32
CA VAL A 155 -16.99 11.29 17.79
C VAL A 155 -17.52 12.66 18.23
N CYS A 156 -17.17 13.71 17.49
CA CYS A 156 -17.60 15.08 17.77
C CYS A 156 -19.08 15.37 17.48
N GLN A 157 -19.84 14.43 16.89
CA GLN A 157 -21.29 14.57 16.76
C GLN A 157 -22.00 14.50 18.12
N ASP A 158 -21.40 13.82 19.09
CA ASP A 158 -21.82 13.90 20.48
C ASP A 158 -21.41 15.27 21.06
N ARG A 159 -22.40 16.17 21.14
CA ARG A 159 -22.20 17.54 21.64
C ARG A 159 -21.73 17.58 23.09
N SER A 160 -22.12 16.61 23.91
CA SER A 160 -21.74 16.54 25.31
C SER A 160 -20.27 16.16 25.42
N TYR A 161 -19.87 15.12 24.69
CA TYR A 161 -18.51 14.62 24.69
C TYR A 161 -17.53 15.56 24.00
N LYS A 162 -17.96 16.25 22.93
CA LYS A 162 -17.17 17.29 22.25
C LYS A 162 -16.70 18.39 23.21
N ARG A 163 -17.55 18.83 24.15
CA ARG A 163 -17.17 19.86 25.13
C ARG A 163 -16.07 19.36 26.06
N THR A 164 -16.17 18.11 26.52
CA THR A 164 -15.15 17.46 27.33
C THR A 164 -13.82 17.36 26.59
N LEU A 165 -13.83 16.91 25.33
CA LEU A 165 -12.61 16.82 24.51
C LEU A 165 -11.90 18.17 24.33
N ILE A 166 -12.66 19.25 24.07
CA ILE A 166 -12.09 20.59 23.92
C ILE A 166 -11.46 21.06 25.24
N ALA A 167 -12.07 20.72 26.38
CA ALA A 167 -11.53 21.06 27.70
C ALA A 167 -10.26 20.26 28.05
N GLU A 168 -10.14 19.03 27.56
CA GLU A 168 -8.99 18.13 27.78
C GLU A 168 -7.83 18.37 26.79
N CYS A 169 -8.04 19.11 25.69
CA CYS A 169 -6.98 19.42 24.75
C CYS A 169 -5.84 20.22 25.43
N PRO A 170 -4.57 19.78 25.31
CA PRO A 170 -3.43 20.56 25.76
C PRO A 170 -3.42 21.95 25.10
N LYS A 171 -3.15 22.99 25.90
CA LYS A 171 -3.05 24.38 25.43
C LYS A 171 -1.71 24.67 24.78
#